data_AF-A0A4U9HI80-F1
#
_entry.id   AF-A0A4U9HI80-F1
#
_cell.length_a   1.000
_cell.length_b   1.000
_cell.length_c   1.000
_cell.angle_alpha   90.00
_cell.angle_beta   90.00
_cell.angle_gamma   90.00
#
_symmetry.space_group_name_H-M   'P 1'
#
loop_
_entity.id
_entity.type
_entity.pdbx_description
1 polymer ?
#
loop_
_entity_poly.entity_id
_entity_poly.type
_entity_poly.pdbx_seq_one_letter_code
_entity_poly.pdbx_strand_id
1 'polypeptide(L)'
;MGNDFTINGDYTGMSGSLIAMNSVLGDDNALTDHLTITGNSAGVSDIRISNIGGAGAKTVNGMQIVSVGGDSRAAFSLSRPVVVGAWEYSLNQHSDGNWYLESADTTPVPDKDDNTDGNTDDGNGGNTDGGNGGNTDGGNGGNTDGGNGGNTDGR
;
A
#
# COMPACT_ATOMS: atom_id res chain seq x y z
N MET A 1 -14.77 -17.31 21.95
CA MET A 1 -14.56 -16.10 21.11
C MET A 1 -15.88 -15.79 20.47
N GLY A 2 -16.23 -14.52 20.30
CA GLY A 2 -17.55 -14.16 19.79
C GLY A 2 -18.57 -13.98 20.91
N ASN A 3 -18.16 -13.36 22.01
CA ASN A 3 -19.10 -12.97 23.04
C ASN A 3 -19.85 -11.72 22.59
N ASP A 4 -21.17 -11.73 22.71
CA ASP A 4 -22.00 -10.55 22.55
C ASP A 4 -22.22 -9.89 23.90
N PHE A 5 -21.88 -8.61 24.00
CA PHE A 5 -22.19 -7.78 25.16
C PHE A 5 -23.17 -6.69 24.76
N THR A 6 -24.33 -6.67 25.41
CA THR A 6 -25.39 -5.71 25.10
C THR A 6 -25.57 -4.70 26.22
N ILE A 7 -25.51 -3.43 25.87
CA ILE A 7 -25.93 -2.30 26.70
C ILE A 7 -27.36 -1.92 26.25
N ASN A 8 -28.33 -2.25 27.09
CA ASN A 8 -29.75 -1.89 26.88
C ASN A 8 -29.99 -0.42 27.26
N GLY A 9 -29.47 0.50 26.46
CA GLY A 9 -29.57 1.94 26.66
C GLY A 9 -28.41 2.70 26.02
N ASP A 10 -28.19 3.91 26.51
CA ASP A 10 -27.11 4.78 26.05
C ASP A 10 -25.77 4.37 26.66
N TYR A 11 -24.70 4.66 25.93
CA TYR A 11 -23.31 4.51 26.37
C TYR A 11 -22.60 5.86 26.39
N THR A 12 -21.90 6.17 27.47
CA THR A 12 -21.01 7.34 27.53
C THR A 12 -19.65 6.94 28.06
N GLY A 13 -18.65 6.99 27.19
CA GLY A 13 -17.25 6.80 27.55
C GLY A 13 -16.62 8.04 28.17
N MET A 14 -15.61 7.84 29.00
CA MET A 14 -14.77 8.90 29.57
C MET A 14 -13.29 8.66 29.25
N SER A 15 -12.45 9.69 29.38
CA SER A 15 -11.00 9.52 29.24
C SER A 15 -10.47 8.38 30.12
N GLY A 16 -9.69 7.47 29.53
CA GLY A 16 -9.18 6.27 30.19
C GLY A 16 -10.15 5.07 30.22
N SER A 17 -11.36 5.20 29.67
CA SER A 17 -12.26 4.06 29.46
C SER A 17 -11.67 3.10 28.45
N LEU A 18 -11.69 1.80 28.77
CA LEU A 18 -11.11 0.75 27.94
C LEU A 18 -12.10 -0.40 27.76
N ILE A 19 -12.44 -0.70 26.51
CA ILE A 19 -13.24 -1.85 26.12
C ILE A 19 -12.28 -2.93 25.62
N ALA A 20 -12.28 -4.10 26.27
CA ALA A 20 -11.43 -5.22 25.86
C ALA A 20 -12.25 -6.23 25.05
N MET A 21 -11.75 -6.60 23.87
CA MET A 21 -12.39 -7.53 22.96
C MET A 21 -11.39 -8.59 22.51
N ASN A 22 -11.86 -9.81 22.34
CA ASN A 22 -11.09 -10.88 21.72
C ASN A 22 -11.59 -11.12 20.29
N SER A 23 -10.67 -11.29 19.36
CA SER A 23 -10.99 -11.56 17.95
C SER A 23 -10.07 -12.64 17.40
N VAL A 24 -10.60 -13.48 16.53
CA VAL A 24 -9.79 -14.31 15.63
C VAL A 24 -9.57 -13.46 14.39
N LEU A 25 -8.55 -12.58 14.39
CA LEU A 25 -8.38 -11.59 13.31
C LEU A 25 -8.28 -12.26 11.93
N GLY A 26 -9.13 -11.82 11.00
CA GLY A 26 -9.35 -12.46 9.71
C GLY A 26 -10.17 -11.58 8.76
N ASP A 27 -10.97 -12.21 7.89
CA ASP A 27 -11.87 -11.51 6.97
C ASP A 27 -13.13 -10.99 7.68
N ASP A 28 -14.06 -10.38 6.92
CA ASP A 28 -15.31 -9.79 7.42
C ASP A 28 -16.14 -10.73 8.32
N ASN A 29 -16.04 -12.05 8.15
CA ASN A 29 -16.82 -13.04 8.89
C ASN A 29 -16.07 -13.65 10.08
N ALA A 30 -14.86 -13.15 10.39
CA ALA A 30 -14.05 -13.74 11.43
C ALA A 30 -14.70 -13.55 12.82
N LEU A 31 -14.57 -14.56 13.68
CA LEU A 31 -15.20 -14.55 15.00
C LEU A 31 -14.57 -13.46 15.88
N THR A 32 -15.40 -12.53 16.35
CA THR A 32 -14.99 -11.43 17.22
C THR A 32 -16.02 -11.19 18.30
N ASP A 33 -15.55 -10.87 19.51
CA ASP A 33 -16.42 -10.28 20.53
C ASP A 33 -17.08 -9.00 19.96
N HIS A 34 -18.33 -8.76 20.34
CA HIS A 34 -19.16 -7.69 19.80
C HIS A 34 -19.84 -6.90 20.91
N LEU A 35 -19.80 -5.57 20.81
CA LEU A 35 -20.54 -4.65 21.68
C LEU A 35 -21.77 -4.12 20.95
N THR A 36 -22.96 -4.39 21.48
CA THR A 36 -24.20 -3.78 21.01
C THR A 36 -24.68 -2.72 22.00
N ILE A 37 -24.83 -1.47 21.55
CA ILE A 37 -25.43 -0.36 22.29
C ILE A 37 -26.81 -0.10 21.66
N THR A 38 -27.90 -0.34 22.39
CA THR A 38 -29.24 -0.18 21.79
C THR A 38 -29.69 1.28 21.71
N GLY A 39 -29.04 2.19 22.45
CA GLY A 39 -29.29 3.63 22.44
C GLY A 39 -28.19 4.43 21.74
N ASN A 40 -27.97 5.66 22.21
CA ASN A 40 -26.94 6.58 21.71
C ASN A 40 -25.56 6.26 22.29
N SER A 41 -24.51 6.63 21.57
CA SER A 41 -23.13 6.60 22.08
C SER A 41 -22.55 8.02 22.17
N ALA A 42 -21.80 8.31 23.24
CA ALA A 42 -21.12 9.59 23.45
C ALA A 42 -19.78 9.43 24.17
N GLY A 43 -18.98 10.51 24.18
CA GLY A 43 -17.72 10.57 24.91
C GLY A 43 -16.55 9.90 24.17
N VAL A 44 -15.57 9.39 24.90
CA VAL A 44 -14.35 8.79 24.34
C VAL A 44 -14.04 7.45 25.00
N SER A 45 -13.51 6.49 24.26
CA SER A 45 -13.03 5.21 24.82
C SER A 45 -12.03 4.53 23.91
N ASP A 46 -11.05 3.87 24.52
CA ASP A 46 -10.14 3.01 23.79
C ASP A 46 -10.70 1.59 23.68
N ILE A 47 -10.40 0.93 22.57
CA ILE A 47 -10.68 -0.48 22.32
C ILE A 47 -9.35 -1.24 22.28
N ARG A 48 -9.25 -2.30 23.09
CA ARG A 48 -8.15 -3.25 23.05
C ARG A 48 -8.60 -4.53 22.38
N ILE A 49 -8.07 -4.77 21.19
CA ILE A 49 -8.23 -6.03 20.47
C ILE A 49 -7.13 -7.00 20.90
N SER A 50 -7.52 -8.20 21.29
CA SER A 50 -6.62 -9.31 21.57
C SER A 50 -6.83 -10.37 20.50
N ASN A 51 -5.83 -10.61 19.66
CA ASN A 51 -5.91 -11.66 18.64
C ASN A 51 -5.74 -13.05 19.28
N ILE A 52 -6.69 -13.95 19.04
CA ILE A 52 -6.68 -15.30 19.60
C ILE A 52 -6.60 -16.34 18.48
N GLY A 53 -5.42 -16.42 17.86
CA GLY A 53 -5.11 -17.42 16.85
C GLY A 53 -5.55 -17.08 15.43
N GLY A 54 -6.02 -15.85 15.18
CA GLY A 54 -6.24 -15.37 13.82
C GLY A 54 -4.92 -15.19 13.07
N ALA A 55 -4.92 -15.50 11.78
CA ALA A 55 -3.75 -15.31 10.90
C ALA A 55 -3.77 -13.96 10.17
N GLY A 56 -4.88 -13.22 10.27
CA GLY A 56 -5.16 -12.05 9.46
C GLY A 56 -5.62 -12.42 8.05
N ALA A 57 -6.53 -11.63 7.49
CA ALA A 57 -6.89 -11.67 6.08
C ALA A 57 -7.31 -10.28 5.62
N LYS A 58 -7.52 -10.15 4.30
CA LYS A 58 -8.14 -8.96 3.73
C LYS A 58 -9.62 -8.91 4.11
N THR A 59 -10.03 -7.78 4.66
CA THR A 59 -11.42 -7.37 4.81
C THR A 59 -11.91 -6.63 3.57
N VAL A 60 -13.21 -6.75 3.29
CA VAL A 60 -13.90 -6.04 2.21
C VAL A 60 -14.79 -4.95 2.80
N ASN A 61 -15.66 -5.32 3.73
CA ASN A 61 -16.51 -4.39 4.48
C ASN A 61 -15.98 -4.14 5.90
N GLY A 62 -15.02 -4.95 6.36
CA GLY A 62 -14.52 -4.87 7.72
C GLY A 62 -15.24 -5.83 8.67
N MET A 63 -14.60 -6.13 9.80
CA MET A 63 -15.19 -6.93 10.87
C MET A 63 -15.94 -6.01 11.83
N GLN A 64 -17.28 -6.09 11.89
CA GLN A 64 -18.06 -5.28 12.82
C GLN A 64 -17.78 -5.67 14.27
N ILE A 65 -17.40 -4.72 15.12
CA ILE A 65 -17.10 -4.96 16.54
C ILE A 65 -17.96 -4.14 17.51
N VAL A 66 -18.53 -3.03 17.04
CA VAL A 66 -19.51 -2.24 17.81
C VAL A 66 -20.72 -1.93 16.94
N SER A 67 -21.92 -2.19 17.46
CA SER A 67 -23.17 -1.68 16.88
C SER A 67 -23.80 -0.63 17.78
N VAL A 68 -24.33 0.44 17.19
CA VAL A 68 -25.03 1.52 17.90
C VAL A 68 -26.41 1.71 17.26
N GLY A 69 -27.46 1.54 18.05
CA GLY A 69 -28.85 1.63 17.59
C GLY A 69 -29.39 3.06 17.46
N GLY A 70 -28.78 4.02 18.16
CA GLY A 70 -29.10 5.44 18.10
C GLY A 70 -28.00 6.30 17.48
N ASP A 71 -27.89 7.55 17.92
CA ASP A 71 -26.85 8.47 17.45
C ASP A 71 -25.46 8.00 17.93
N SER A 72 -24.58 7.65 16.99
CA SER A 72 -23.22 7.20 17.31
C SER A 72 -22.22 8.35 17.32
N ARG A 73 -22.14 9.07 18.45
CA ARG A 73 -21.27 10.24 18.65
C ARG A 73 -20.08 9.99 19.59
N ALA A 74 -19.90 8.76 20.09
CA ALA A 74 -18.69 8.40 20.81
C ALA A 74 -17.49 8.36 19.85
N ALA A 75 -16.32 8.78 20.33
CA ALA A 75 -15.05 8.55 19.65
C ALA A 75 -14.40 7.29 20.21
N PHE A 76 -14.34 6.24 19.38
CA PHE A 76 -13.59 5.04 19.70
C PHE A 76 -12.25 5.03 18.98
N SER A 77 -11.19 4.67 19.70
CA SER A 77 -9.82 4.53 19.17
C SER A 77 -9.24 3.17 19.55
N LEU A 78 -8.30 2.66 18.76
CA LEU A 78 -7.52 1.49 19.19
C LEU A 78 -6.51 1.90 20.26
N SER A 79 -6.47 1.16 21.37
CA SER A 79 -5.51 1.38 22.46
C SER A 79 -4.05 1.12 22.06
N ARG A 80 -3.84 0.41 20.94
CA ARG A 80 -2.53 0.06 20.37
C ARG A 80 -2.71 -0.36 18.90
N PRO A 81 -1.64 -0.35 18.08
CA PRO A 81 -1.67 -0.95 16.74
C PRO A 81 -2.07 -2.43 16.78
N VAL A 82 -2.84 -2.88 15.79
CA VAL A 82 -3.33 -4.26 15.67
C VAL A 82 -2.78 -4.85 14.38
N VAL A 83 -1.65 -5.56 14.48
CA VAL A 83 -0.96 -6.16 13.33
C VAL A 83 -0.91 -7.68 13.50
N VAL A 84 -1.26 -8.41 12.44
CA VAL A 84 -1.20 -9.88 12.39
C VAL A 84 -0.84 -10.35 10.98
N GLY A 85 0.23 -11.14 10.87
CA GLY A 85 0.75 -11.54 9.56
C GLY A 85 1.11 -10.34 8.70
N ALA A 86 0.58 -10.31 7.48
CA ALA A 86 0.75 -9.21 6.52
C ALA A 86 -0.30 -8.09 6.67
N TRP A 87 -1.10 -8.08 7.74
CA TRP A 87 -2.26 -7.21 7.84
C TRP A 87 -2.21 -6.32 9.10
N GLU A 88 -2.48 -5.03 8.92
CA GLU A 88 -2.75 -4.08 10.01
C GLU A 88 -4.24 -3.72 9.99
N TYR A 89 -4.88 -3.74 11.17
CA TYR A 89 -6.29 -3.44 11.33
C TYR A 89 -6.46 -2.04 11.94
N SER A 90 -7.18 -1.19 11.23
CA SER A 90 -7.64 0.13 11.69
C SER A 90 -9.08 0.04 12.17
N LEU A 91 -9.46 0.88 13.14
CA LEU A 91 -10.84 1.00 13.61
C LEU A 91 -11.52 2.17 12.91
N ASN A 92 -12.55 1.89 12.13
CA ASN A 92 -13.25 2.90 11.33
C ASN A 92 -14.75 2.85 11.60
N GLN A 93 -15.37 4.04 11.65
CA GLN A 93 -16.82 4.16 11.71
C GLN A 93 -17.38 4.21 10.29
N HIS A 94 -18.44 3.45 10.05
CA HIS A 94 -19.16 3.45 8.78
C HIS A 94 -20.33 4.44 8.81
N SER A 95 -20.96 4.64 7.64
CA SER A 95 -22.12 5.52 7.49
C SER A 95 -23.38 5.04 8.22
N ASP A 96 -23.42 3.76 8.60
CA ASP A 96 -24.49 3.19 9.43
C ASP A 96 -24.31 3.52 10.93
N GLY A 97 -23.21 4.19 11.30
CA GLY A 97 -22.87 4.55 12.67
C GLY A 97 -22.13 3.46 13.45
N ASN A 98 -22.01 2.25 12.89
CA ASN A 98 -21.33 1.11 13.51
C ASN A 98 -19.81 1.19 13.27
N TRP A 99 -19.05 0.42 14.07
CA TRP A 99 -17.59 0.45 14.03
C TRP A 99 -17.00 -0.91 13.65
N TYR A 100 -16.02 -0.84 12.76
CA TYR A 100 -15.45 -1.98 12.06
C TYR A 100 -13.92 -1.98 12.16
N LEU A 101 -13.34 -3.18 12.24
CA LEU A 101 -11.91 -3.38 12.03
C LEU A 101 -11.67 -3.62 10.53
N GLU A 102 -10.86 -2.77 9.91
CA GLU A 102 -10.53 -2.83 8.49
C GLU A 102 -9.03 -3.07 8.29
N SER A 103 -8.70 -4.06 7.49
CA SER A 103 -7.34 -4.50 7.22
C SER A 103 -6.69 -3.74 6.06
N ALA A 104 -5.44 -3.34 6.22
CA ALA A 104 -4.54 -2.93 5.14
C ALA A 104 -3.34 -3.88 5.07
N ASP A 105 -2.84 -4.13 3.85
CA ASP A 105 -1.62 -4.90 3.65
C ASP A 105 -0.41 -4.08 4.13
N THR A 106 0.43 -4.68 4.96
CA THR A 106 1.64 -4.05 5.52
C THR A 106 2.90 -4.41 4.76
N THR A 107 2.81 -5.28 3.74
CA THR A 107 3.97 -5.62 2.92
C THR A 107 4.46 -4.37 2.19
N PRO A 108 5.77 -4.05 2.28
CA PRO A 108 6.33 -2.98 1.50
C PRO A 108 6.06 -3.24 0.02
N VAL A 109 5.49 -2.26 -0.67
CA VAL A 109 5.47 -2.30 -2.14
C VAL A 109 6.93 -2.36 -2.57
N PRO A 110 7.38 -3.37 -3.34
CA PRO A 110 8.73 -3.39 -3.86
C PRO A 110 8.98 -2.06 -4.58
N ASP A 111 10.03 -1.34 -4.17
CA ASP A 111 10.50 -0.21 -4.95
C ASP A 111 10.68 -0.73 -6.38
N LYS A 112 10.08 -0.03 -7.36
CA LYS A 112 10.48 -0.27 -8.74
C LYS A 112 11.95 0.07 -8.79
N ASP A 113 12.78 -0.94 -8.84
CA ASP A 113 14.14 -0.87 -9.30
C ASP A 113 14.09 -0.32 -10.73
N ASP A 114 14.19 1.01 -10.86
CA ASP A 114 14.62 1.66 -12.09
C ASP A 114 16.10 1.32 -12.29
N ASN A 115 16.36 0.04 -12.57
CA ASN A 115 17.61 -0.38 -13.16
C ASN A 115 17.41 -0.29 -14.68
N THR A 116 17.29 0.95 -15.18
CA THR A 116 17.64 1.26 -16.55
C THR A 116 19.15 0.98 -16.68
N ASP A 117 19.47 -0.26 -17.05
CA ASP A 117 20.82 -0.73 -17.36
C ASP A 117 21.31 0.01 -18.62
N GLY A 118 21.78 1.23 -18.41
CA GLY A 118 22.49 2.04 -19.37
C GLY A 118 24.00 1.97 -19.14
N ASN A 119 24.58 0.77 -19.21
CA ASN A 119 26.02 0.61 -19.34
C ASN A 119 26.36 -0.37 -20.47
N THR A 120 26.61 0.18 -21.65
CA THR A 120 27.38 -0.52 -22.69
C THR A 120 28.77 0.10 -22.68
N ASP A 121 29.72 -0.54 -22.03
CA ASP A 121 31.14 -0.36 -22.32
C ASP A 121 31.86 -1.72 -22.27
N ASP A 122 32.94 -1.81 -23.04
CA ASP A 122 33.94 -2.87 -23.14
C ASP A 122 33.87 -3.82 -24.35
N GLY A 123 34.10 -3.24 -25.53
CA GLY A 123 34.65 -3.93 -26.71
C GLY A 123 36.15 -3.67 -26.88
N ASN A 124 36.98 -4.48 -26.21
CA ASN A 124 38.45 -4.56 -26.27
C ASN A 124 39.04 -4.58 -27.71
N GLY A 125 39.74 -3.51 -28.11
CA GLY A 125 40.45 -3.40 -29.40
C GLY A 125 41.95 -3.73 -29.32
N GLY A 126 42.28 -5.01 -29.18
CA GLY A 126 43.66 -5.51 -29.23
C GLY A 126 44.23 -5.62 -30.65
N ASN A 127 45.37 -4.98 -30.87
CA ASN A 127 46.20 -5.03 -32.09
C ASN A 127 46.73 -6.44 -32.39
N THR A 128 46.52 -6.96 -33.60
CA THR A 128 47.36 -8.01 -34.23
C THR A 128 47.51 -7.79 -35.74
N ASP A 129 48.78 -7.75 -36.13
CA ASP A 129 49.38 -7.64 -37.47
C ASP A 129 49.29 -8.99 -38.24
N GLY A 130 49.16 -8.93 -39.58
CA GLY A 130 49.24 -10.11 -40.46
C GLY A 130 48.48 -9.96 -41.78
N GLY A 131 49.10 -9.36 -42.79
CA GLY A 131 48.50 -9.09 -44.11
C GLY A 131 48.45 -10.25 -45.12
N ASN A 132 47.82 -9.98 -46.27
CA ASN A 132 48.30 -10.20 -47.66
C ASN A 132 47.13 -10.32 -48.69
N GLY A 133 47.15 -9.50 -49.75
CA GLY A 133 46.95 -9.99 -51.13
C GLY A 133 45.80 -9.46 -52.02
N GLY A 134 46.13 -8.59 -52.99
CA GLY A 134 45.53 -8.53 -54.36
C GLY A 134 44.43 -7.48 -54.61
N ASN A 135 44.67 -6.36 -55.31
CA ASN A 135 44.63 -6.11 -56.79
C ASN A 135 43.26 -6.48 -57.42
N THR A 136 42.49 -5.68 -58.19
CA THR A 136 42.81 -4.69 -59.24
C THR A 136 41.52 -3.99 -59.70
N ASP A 137 41.64 -2.71 -60.09
CA ASP A 137 41.05 -2.00 -61.26
C ASP A 137 39.53 -1.97 -61.56
N GLY A 138 39.04 -0.78 -61.92
CA GLY A 138 37.69 -0.56 -62.46
C GLY A 138 37.20 0.89 -62.36
N GLY A 139 37.81 1.80 -63.10
CA GLY A 139 37.45 3.22 -63.11
C GLY A 139 36.25 3.64 -63.98
N ASN A 140 35.93 4.94 -63.84
CA ASN A 140 35.44 5.90 -64.85
C ASN A 140 33.99 6.45 -64.75
N GLY A 141 33.91 7.79 -64.79
CA GLY A 141 32.77 8.64 -65.16
C GLY A 141 32.14 9.39 -63.99
N GLY A 142 32.21 10.72 -63.83
CA GLY A 142 32.54 11.85 -64.71
C GLY A 142 31.47 12.94 -64.56
N ASN A 143 31.90 14.20 -64.33
CA ASN A 143 31.16 15.48 -64.47
C ASN A 143 30.02 15.80 -63.46
N THR A 144 29.74 17.02 -62.99
CA THR A 144 30.29 18.41 -63.10
C THR A 144 29.51 19.24 -62.06
N ASP A 145 30.18 20.07 -61.26
CA ASP A 145 30.17 21.55 -61.31
C ASP A 145 28.87 22.27 -60.90
N GLY A 146 29.03 23.22 -59.99
CA GLY A 146 27.97 24.04 -59.40
C GLY A 146 28.43 24.77 -58.15
N GLY A 147 29.50 25.54 -58.23
CA GLY A 147 29.95 26.43 -57.15
C GLY A 147 29.07 27.67 -56.96
N ASN A 148 29.20 28.30 -55.79
CA ASN A 148 29.32 29.76 -55.52
C ASN A 148 28.94 30.00 -54.04
N GLY A 149 29.91 30.23 -53.13
CA GLY A 149 30.35 31.57 -52.69
C GLY A 149 29.71 31.87 -51.32
N GLY A 150 30.34 32.34 -50.24
CA GLY A 150 31.57 33.09 -49.99
C GLY A 150 31.27 34.07 -48.84
N ASN A 151 32.25 34.32 -47.95
CA ASN A 151 32.30 35.28 -46.82
C ASN A 151 31.49 34.97 -45.53
N THR A 152 32.10 34.81 -44.33
CA THR A 152 32.86 35.76 -43.45
C THR A 152 32.01 36.97 -43.03
N ASP A 153 31.94 37.52 -41.82
CA ASP A 153 32.71 37.59 -40.56
C ASP A 153 31.64 37.83 -39.44
N GLY A 154 31.84 37.82 -38.12
CA GLY A 154 33.01 37.91 -37.26
C GLY A 154 32.51 38.23 -35.83
N ARG A 155 33.39 37.90 -34.86
CA ARG A 155 33.50 38.36 -33.45
C ARG A 155 32.24 38.75 -32.67
#